data_AF-F9P5K0-F1
#
_entry.id   AF-F9P5K0-F1
#
_cell.length_a   1.000
_cell.length_b   1.000
_cell.length_c   1.000
_cell.angle_alpha   90.00
_cell.angle_beta   90.00
_cell.angle_gamma   90.00
#
_symmetry.space_group_name_H-M   'P 1'
#
loop_
_entity.id
_entity.type
_entity.pdbx_description
1 polymer ?
#
loop_
_entity_poly.entity_id
_entity_poly.type
_entity_poly.pdbx_seq_one_letter_code
_entity_poly.pdbx_strand_id
1 'polypeptide(L)' 'MRLDLAGISISTGSACTAGTVEPSHVLEAFYGSDSERLKESIRISFSEQNTSEEVHQFTTILKEILGG' A
#
# COMPACT_ATOMS: atom_id res chain seq x y z
N MET A 1 4.67 -4.58 8.61
CA MET A 1 4.95 -4.62 7.14
C MET A 1 6.46 -4.55 7.00
N ARG A 2 7.04 -4.34 5.80
CA ARG A 2 8.48 -4.00 5.68
C ARG A 2 8.70 -2.50 5.44
N LEU A 3 7.69 -1.80 4.93
CA LEU A 3 7.74 -0.36 4.60
C LEU A 3 7.65 0.54 5.84
N ASP A 4 6.87 0.14 6.84
CA ASP A 4 6.82 0.77 8.18
C ASP A 4 8.20 0.75 8.87
N LEU A 5 8.91 -0.37 8.77
CA LEU A 5 10.28 -0.50 9.29
C LEU A 5 11.29 0.37 8.53
N ALA A 6 10.98 0.75 7.29
CA ALA A 6 11.77 1.67 6.48
C ALA A 6 11.36 3.15 6.66
N GLY A 7 10.50 3.45 7.64
CA GLY A 7 10.05 4.82 7.94
C GLY A 7 8.97 5.36 7.01
N ILE A 8 8.33 4.50 6.20
CA ILE A 8 7.30 4.90 5.24
C ILE A 8 5.92 4.51 5.78
N SER A 9 5.05 5.50 5.93
CA SER A 9 3.64 5.30 6.28
C SER A 9 2.82 4.88 5.06
N ILE A 10 2.24 3.67 5.07
CA ILE A 10 1.37 3.14 4.00
C ILE A 10 0.11 2.45 4.57
N SER A 11 -0.89 2.21 3.70
CA SER A 11 -2.10 1.45 4.04
C SER A 11 -2.32 0.28 3.08
N THR A 12 -2.63 -0.91 3.60
CA THR A 12 -3.03 -2.11 2.81
C THR A 12 -4.53 -2.35 2.75
N GLY A 13 -5.33 -1.49 3.39
CA GLY A 13 -6.80 -1.56 3.38
C GLY A 13 -7.45 -0.18 3.19
N SER A 14 -8.74 -0.08 3.53
CA SER A 14 -9.50 1.18 3.52
C SER A 14 -9.02 2.15 4.60
N ALA A 15 -7.88 2.82 4.38
CA ALA A 15 -7.30 3.94 5.14
C ALA A 15 -7.06 3.79 6.67
N CYS A 16 -7.80 2.94 7.38
CA CYS A 16 -7.97 3.00 8.84
C CYS A 16 -7.87 1.66 9.55
N THR A 17 -7.77 0.51 8.85
CA THR A 17 -7.82 -0.80 9.51
C THR A 17 -6.42 -1.24 9.96
N ALA A 18 -5.91 -0.61 11.03
CA ALA A 18 -4.79 -1.14 11.78
C ALA A 18 -5.26 -2.39 12.56
N GLY A 19 -4.93 -3.58 12.06
CA GLY A 19 -5.10 -4.85 12.79
C GLY A 19 -5.92 -5.94 12.10
N THR A 20 -6.76 -5.60 11.12
CA THR A 20 -7.52 -6.58 10.32
C THR A 20 -7.48 -6.17 8.85
N VAL A 21 -6.86 -6.99 8.01
CA VAL A 21 -6.86 -6.78 6.55
C VAL A 21 -8.20 -7.28 6.01
N GLU A 22 -9.26 -6.52 6.26
CA GLU A 22 -10.52 -6.72 5.57
C GLU A 22 -10.35 -6.31 4.09
N PRO A 23 -10.80 -7.14 3.14
CA PRO A 23 -10.76 -6.81 1.72
C PRO A 23 -11.42 -5.47 1.43
N SER A 24 -10.87 -4.72 0.47
CA SER A 24 -11.51 -3.50 0.02
C SER A 24 -12.81 -3.83 -0.72
N HIS A 25 -13.96 -3.35 -0.22
CA HIS A 25 -15.25 -3.50 -0.92
C HIS A 25 -15.23 -2.98 -2.37
N VAL A 26 -14.38 -1.98 -2.66
CA VAL A 26 -14.19 -1.46 -4.03
C VAL A 26 -13.46 -2.47 -4.91
N LEU A 27 -12.38 -3.07 -4.40
CA LEU A 27 -11.64 -4.10 -5.15
C LEU A 27 -12.46 -5.38 -5.28
N GLU A 28 -13.25 -5.73 -4.27
CA GLU A 28 -14.17 -6.87 -4.31
C GLU A 28 -15.26 -6.69 -5.37
N ALA A 29 -15.87 -5.50 -5.46
CA ALA A 29 -16.82 -5.19 -6.52
C ALA A 29 -16.19 -5.24 -7.93
N PHE A 30 -14.88 -4.97 -8.05
CA PHE A 30 -14.18 -4.94 -9.32
C PHE A 30 -13.63 -6.31 -9.76
N TYR A 31 -13.03 -7.07 -8.84
CA TYR A 31 -12.35 -8.34 -9.11
C TYR A 31 -13.14 -9.58 -8.70
N GLY A 32 -14.21 -9.42 -7.91
CA GLY A 32 -14.98 -10.52 -7.30
C GLY A 32 -14.41 -10.96 -5.93
N SER A 33 -15.27 -11.50 -5.09
CA SER A 33 -14.98 -11.93 -3.71
C SER A 33 -13.93 -13.02 -3.59
N ASP A 34 -13.80 -13.86 -4.63
CA ASP A 34 -12.86 -14.99 -4.63
C ASP A 34 -11.51 -14.64 -5.27
N SER A 35 -11.23 -13.37 -5.55
CA SER A 35 -9.99 -12.96 -6.22
C SER A 35 -8.82 -12.85 -5.24
N GLU A 36 -7.71 -13.52 -5.53
CA GLU A 36 -6.46 -13.35 -4.77
C GLU A 36 -5.94 -11.90 -4.80
N ARG A 37 -6.33 -11.12 -5.81
CA ARG A 37 -5.98 -9.69 -5.94
C ARG A 37 -6.47 -8.82 -4.77
N LEU A 38 -7.47 -9.29 -4.02
CA LEU A 38 -7.96 -8.60 -2.84
C LEU A 38 -6.92 -8.53 -1.71
N LYS A 39 -5.96 -9.46 -1.70
CA LYS A 39 -4.89 -9.55 -0.67
C LYS A 39 -3.55 -9.00 -1.16
N GLU A 40 -3.43 -8.70 -2.45
CA GLU A 40 -2.18 -8.27 -3.11
C GLU A 40 -2.14 -6.76 -3.38
N SER A 41 -3.03 -5.99 -2.75
CA SER A 41 -3.12 -4.54 -2.96
C SER A 41 -2.39 -3.72 -1.89
N ILE A 42 -1.66 -2.70 -2.32
CA ILE A 42 -1.10 -1.66 -1.47
C ILE A 42 -1.62 -0.32 -1.98
N ARG A 43 -2.10 0.55 -1.09
CA ARG A 43 -2.56 1.90 -1.44
C ARG A 43 -1.55 2.94 -0.96
N ILE A 44 -1.05 3.72 -1.91
CA ILE A 44 -0.16 4.86 -1.67
C ILE A 44 -0.96 6.13 -1.94
N SER A 45 -0.89 7.10 -1.04
CA SER A 45 -1.61 8.37 -1.16
C SER A 45 -0.63 9.51 -0.95
N PHE A 46 -0.71 10.54 -1.78
CA PHE A 46 0.14 11.73 -1.71
C PHE A 46 -0.68 12.94 -1.27
N SER A 47 0.00 13.96 -0.74
CA SER A 47 -0.52 15.27 -0.41
C SER A 47 0.41 16.37 -0.93
N GLU A 48 -0.02 17.63 -0.84
CA GLU A 48 0.80 18.80 -1.18
C GLU A 48 2.07 18.94 -0.33
N GLN A 49 2.16 18.21 0.78
CA GLN A 49 3.33 18.22 1.66
C GLN A 49 4.42 17.25 1.20
N ASN A 50 4.13 16.37 0.24
CA ASN A 50 5.14 15.45 -0.28
C ASN A 50 6.09 16.16 -1.24
N THR A 51 7.37 15.80 -1.12
CA THR A 51 8.43 16.27 -2.01
C THR A 51 8.76 15.24 -3.08
N SER A 52 9.36 15.68 -4.18
CA SER A 52 9.79 14.76 -5.24
C SER A 52 10.86 13.80 -4.71
N GLU A 53 11.76 14.29 -3.85
CA GLU A 53 12.83 13.54 -3.21
C GLU A 53 12.28 12.39 -2.37
N GLU A 54 11.25 12.64 -1.56
CA GLU A 54 10.58 11.59 -0.76
C GLU A 54 9.96 10.52 -1.66
N VAL A 55 9.37 10.88 -2.80
CA VAL A 55 8.83 9.92 -3.77
C VAL A 55 9.95 9.06 -4.39
N HIS A 56 11.11 9.65 -4.69
CA HIS A 56 12.27 8.90 -5.21
C HIS A 56 12.83 7.93 -4.16
N GLN A 57 12.94 8.37 -2.90
CA GLN A 57 13.35 7.49 -1.80
C GLN A 57 12.35 6.35 -1.60
N PHE A 58 11.06 6.66 -1.56
CA PHE A 58 9.98 5.68 -1.46
C PHE A 58 10.07 4.62 -2.56
N THR A 59 10.20 5.02 -3.82
CA THR A 59 10.25 4.09 -4.96
C THR A 59 11.52 3.21 -4.95
N THR A 60 12.64 3.73 -4.45
CA THR A 60 13.87 2.96 -4.27
C THR A 60 13.67 1.85 -3.24
N ILE A 61 13.17 2.20 -2.05
CA ILE A 61 12.89 1.25 -0.97
C ILE A 61 11.85 0.21 -1.40
N LEU A 62 10.80 0.64 -2.11
CA LEU A 62 9.77 -0.26 -2.62
C LEU A 62 10.35 -1.34 -3.55
N LYS A 63 11.28 -0.97 -4.45
CA LYS A 63 11.96 -1.92 -5.34
C LYS A 63 12.77 -2.94 -4.55
N GLU A 64 13.56 -2.50 -3.57
CA GLU A 64 14.35 -3.38 -2.72
C GLU A 64 13.48 -4.39 -1.97
N ILE A 65 12.33 -3.95 -1.43
CA ILE A 65 11.40 -4.83 -0.71
C ILE A 65 10.76 -5.87 -1.65
N LEU A 66 10.47 -5.49 -2.90
CA LEU A 66 9.93 -6.39 -3.91
C LEU A 66 10.98 -7.28 -4.57
N GLY A 67 12.27 -7.13 -4.23
CA GLY A 67 13.38 -7.91 -4.76
C GLY A 67 13.77 -7.55 -6.20
N GLY A 68 13.49 -6.31 -6.61
CA GLY A 68 13.89 -5.75 -7.91
C GLY A 68 15.23 -5.04 -7.90
#